data_AF-A0A2E5PAW9-F1
#
_entry.id   AF-A0A2E5PAW9-F1
#
_cell.length_a   1.000
_cell.length_b   1.000
_cell.length_c   1.000
_cell.angle_alpha   90.00
_cell.angle_beta   90.00
_cell.angle_gamma   90.00
#
_symmetry.space_group_name_H-M   'P 1'
#
loop_
_entity.id
_entity.type
_entity.pdbx_description
1 polymer ?
#
loop_
_entity_poly.entity_id
_entity_poly.type
_entity_poly.pdbx_seq_one_letter_code
_entity_poly.pdbx_strand_id
1 'polypeptide(L)'
;MRFADSIDFDAADIWQFAEQGVLTVERLIDEKTIRRLRERFDKLFAGEFETGVTPDEVNWQFGSGDGTLTRQICNGWRADRAIAEIIMREDFGRAVAKLGGWPGTRVM
;
A
#
# COMPACT_ATOMS: atom_id res chain seq x y z
N MET A 1 2.07 22.95 7.15
CA MET A 1 1.11 21.86 6.82
C MET A 1 1.67 21.14 5.60
N ARG A 2 2.10 19.88 5.73
CA ARG A 2 2.90 19.19 4.69
C ARG A 2 2.02 18.33 3.79
N PHE A 3 2.13 18.53 2.49
CA PHE A 3 1.87 17.52 1.47
C PHE A 3 3.18 16.72 1.36
N ALA A 4 3.13 15.39 1.42
CA ALA A 4 4.33 14.60 1.26
C ALA A 4 4.60 14.38 -0.24
N ASP A 5 5.18 15.38 -0.90
CA ASP A 5 5.88 15.16 -2.17
C ASP A 5 7.04 14.15 -1.98
N SER A 6 7.49 14.00 -0.73
CA SER A 6 8.36 12.93 -0.24
C SER A 6 8.08 12.66 1.24
N ILE A 7 8.10 11.40 1.65
CA ILE A 7 8.05 11.03 3.08
C ILE A 7 9.45 11.11 3.68
N ASP A 8 9.60 11.90 4.74
CA ASP A 8 10.75 11.86 5.62
C ASP A 8 10.29 12.07 7.07
N PHE A 9 10.82 11.25 7.97
CA PHE A 9 10.46 11.21 9.38
C PHE A 9 11.56 11.83 10.23
N ASP A 10 11.21 12.64 11.21
CA ASP A 10 12.21 13.21 12.12
C ASP A 10 12.45 12.32 13.35
N ALA A 11 13.28 12.80 14.28
CA ALA A 11 13.60 12.05 15.49
C ALA A 11 12.38 11.83 16.40
N ALA A 12 11.41 12.75 16.40
CA ALA A 12 10.20 12.61 17.18
C ALA A 12 9.28 11.54 16.58
N ASP A 13 9.15 11.51 15.25
CA ASP A 13 8.41 10.45 14.54
C ASP A 13 9.00 9.06 14.84
N ILE A 14 10.33 8.94 14.76
CA ILE A 14 11.05 7.68 15.06
C ILE A 14 10.83 7.27 16.52
N TRP A 15 10.95 8.20 17.45
CA TRP A 15 10.73 7.92 18.87
C TRP A 15 9.28 7.50 19.14
N GLN A 16 8.31 8.19 18.55
CA GLN A 16 6.90 7.82 18.66
C GLN A 16 6.65 6.41 18.13
N PHE A 17 7.20 6.07 16.96
CA PHE A 17 7.07 4.72 16.41
C PHE A 17 7.71 3.66 17.31
N ALA A 18 8.88 3.93 17.87
CA ALA A 18 9.57 3.01 18.78
C ALA A 18 8.78 2.77 20.07
N GLU A 19 8.18 3.81 20.65
CA GLU A 19 7.41 3.71 21.89
C GLU A 19 6.00 3.13 21.68
N GLN A 20 5.34 3.46 20.57
CA GLN A 20 3.92 3.12 20.34
C GLN A 20 3.75 1.91 19.42
N GLY A 21 4.79 1.50 18.70
CA GLY A 21 4.72 0.47 17.66
C GLY A 21 3.95 0.90 16.40
N VAL A 22 3.50 2.16 16.33
CA VAL A 22 2.71 2.72 15.23
C VAL A 22 2.97 4.21 15.07
N LEU A 23 2.92 4.68 13.81
CA LEU A 23 3.01 6.09 13.45
C LEU A 23 1.91 6.41 12.43
N THR A 24 1.14 7.46 12.67
CA THR A 24 0.06 7.90 11.76
C THR A 24 0.53 9.06 10.91
N VAL A 25 0.40 8.93 9.59
CA VAL A 25 0.80 9.96 8.63
C VAL A 25 -0.41 10.42 7.84
N GLU A 26 -0.77 11.69 7.99
CA GLU A 26 -1.88 12.26 7.21
C GLU A 26 -1.51 12.45 5.75
N ARG A 27 -2.47 12.16 4.84
CA ARG A 27 -2.35 12.44 3.40
C ARG A 27 -1.07 11.85 2.78
N LEU A 28 -0.79 10.59 3.10
CA LEU A 28 0.36 9.82 2.60
C LEU A 28 0.42 9.77 1.06
N ILE A 29 -0.75 9.76 0.42
CA ILE A 29 -0.94 9.81 -1.02
C ILE A 29 -1.98 10.87 -1.37
N ASP A 30 -1.89 11.42 -2.58
CA ASP A 30 -2.82 12.44 -3.05
C ASP A 30 -4.19 11.84 -3.45
N GLU A 31 -5.19 12.72 -3.55
CA GLU A 31 -6.57 12.34 -3.86
C GLU A 31 -6.74 11.72 -5.26
N LYS A 32 -5.92 12.12 -6.25
CA LYS A 32 -5.95 11.53 -7.60
C LYS A 32 -5.45 10.08 -7.54
N THR A 33 -4.39 9.82 -6.78
CA THR A 33 -3.88 8.48 -6.51
C THR A 33 -4.93 7.63 -5.79
N ILE A 34 -5.61 8.17 -4.77
CA ILE A 34 -6.69 7.46 -4.06
C ILE A 34 -7.79 7.03 -5.04
N ARG A 35 -8.30 7.94 -5.88
CA ARG A 35 -9.34 7.61 -6.87
C ARG A 35 -8.88 6.52 -7.84
N ARG A 36 -7.66 6.65 -8.39
CA ARG A 36 -7.08 5.64 -9.28
C ARG A 36 -7.02 4.28 -8.60
N LEU A 37 -6.49 4.19 -7.37
CA LEU A 37 -6.36 2.93 -6.66
C LEU A 37 -7.71 2.28 -6.35
N ARG A 38 -8.75 3.05 -6.00
CA ARG A 38 -10.10 2.51 -5.78
C ARG A 38 -10.64 1.78 -7.01
N GLU A 39 -10.53 2.41 -8.18
CA GLU A 39 -10.92 1.79 -9.45
C GLU A 39 -10.12 0.52 -9.75
N ARG A 40 -8.82 0.49 -9.40
CA ARG A 40 -7.98 -0.69 -9.59
C ARG A 40 -8.37 -1.84 -8.66
N PHE A 41 -8.69 -1.56 -7.40
CA PHE A 41 -9.17 -2.59 -6.47
C PHE A 41 -10.49 -3.20 -6.92
N ASP A 42 -11.43 -2.40 -7.44
CA ASP A 42 -12.69 -2.91 -7.99
C ASP A 42 -12.45 -3.91 -9.13
N LYS A 43 -11.51 -3.60 -10.03
CA LYS A 43 -11.09 -4.51 -11.11
C LYS A 43 -10.44 -5.79 -10.59
N LEU A 44 -9.51 -5.69 -9.64
CA LEU A 44 -8.85 -6.86 -9.07
C LEU A 44 -9.84 -7.81 -8.40
N PHE A 45 -10.81 -7.31 -7.63
CA PHE A 45 -11.85 -8.13 -7.02
C PHE A 45 -12.87 -8.70 -8.02
N ALA A 46 -12.97 -8.12 -9.21
CA ALA A 46 -13.70 -8.67 -10.35
C ALA A 46 -12.89 -9.71 -11.15
N GLY A 47 -11.63 -9.99 -10.76
CA GLY A 47 -10.76 -10.93 -11.46
C GLY A 47 -10.05 -10.34 -12.68
N GLU A 48 -10.06 -9.02 -12.85
CA GLU A 48 -9.39 -8.33 -13.95
C GLU A 48 -7.95 -7.95 -13.57
N PHE A 49 -6.98 -8.74 -14.02
CA PHE A 49 -5.55 -8.53 -13.75
C PHE A 49 -4.87 -7.87 -14.95
N GLU A 50 -4.46 -6.61 -14.83
CA GLU A 50 -3.89 -5.82 -15.94
C GLU A 50 -2.55 -6.33 -16.43
N THR A 51 -1.75 -6.93 -15.55
CA THR A 51 -0.47 -7.54 -15.94
C THR A 51 -0.65 -8.93 -16.55
N GLY A 52 -1.85 -9.51 -16.47
CA GLY A 52 -2.11 -10.92 -16.76
C GLY A 52 -1.59 -11.89 -15.70
N VAL A 53 -0.98 -11.39 -14.61
CA VAL A 53 -0.49 -12.20 -13.50
C VAL A 53 -1.54 -12.24 -12.39
N THR A 54 -1.97 -13.43 -12.02
CA THR A 54 -2.88 -13.63 -10.88
C THR A 54 -2.16 -13.33 -9.56
N PRO A 55 -2.81 -12.65 -8.59
CA PRO A 55 -2.31 -12.58 -7.22
C PRO A 55 -2.17 -13.98 -6.60
N ASP A 56 -1.42 -14.10 -5.50
CA ASP A 56 -1.29 -15.41 -4.82
C ASP A 56 -2.61 -15.89 -4.23
N GLU A 57 -3.38 -14.94 -3.71
CA GLU A 57 -4.67 -15.22 -3.11
C GLU A 57 -5.62 -14.05 -3.34
N VAL A 58 -6.88 -14.37 -3.61
CA VAL A 58 -8.00 -13.45 -3.60
C VAL A 58 -9.10 -14.12 -2.77
N ASN A 59 -9.26 -13.70 -1.52
CA ASN A 59 -10.12 -14.39 -0.54
C ASN A 59 -11.62 -14.11 -0.71
N TRP A 60 -11.97 -13.19 -1.61
CA TRP A 60 -13.33 -12.73 -1.85
C TRP A 60 -13.53 -12.48 -3.35
N GLN A 61 -14.64 -12.95 -3.91
CA GLN A 61 -14.93 -12.87 -5.34
C GLN A 61 -16.17 -12.02 -5.60
N PHE A 62 -16.12 -11.18 -6.63
CA PHE A 62 -17.28 -10.39 -7.04
C PHE A 62 -18.46 -11.30 -7.43
N GLY A 63 -19.65 -10.97 -6.94
CA GLY A 63 -20.89 -11.67 -7.25
C GLY A 63 -21.18 -12.91 -6.39
N SER A 64 -20.18 -13.56 -5.80
CA SER A 64 -20.36 -14.77 -4.98
C SER A 64 -19.81 -14.68 -3.56
N GLY A 65 -18.91 -13.73 -3.29
CA GLY A 65 -18.35 -13.53 -1.96
C GLY A 65 -19.34 -12.93 -0.97
N ASP A 66 -19.26 -13.37 0.30
CA ASP A 66 -20.06 -12.83 1.39
C ASP A 66 -19.75 -11.34 1.62
N GLY A 67 -20.77 -10.49 1.53
CA GLY A 67 -20.63 -9.04 1.70
C GLY A 67 -20.28 -8.59 3.12
N THR A 68 -20.38 -9.47 4.11
CA THR A 68 -20.04 -9.19 5.52
C THR A 68 -18.57 -9.44 5.85
N LEU A 69 -17.84 -10.13 4.98
CA LEU A 69 -16.43 -10.45 5.20
C LEU A 69 -15.50 -9.37 4.64
N THR A 70 -14.38 -9.16 5.33
CA THR A 70 -13.29 -8.31 4.84
C THR A 70 -12.66 -8.94 3.60
N ARG A 71 -12.57 -8.14 2.53
CA ARG A 71 -11.94 -8.54 1.26
C ARG A 71 -10.43 -8.34 1.35
N GLN A 72 -9.65 -9.29 0.85
CA GLN A 72 -8.18 -9.26 0.86
C GLN A 72 -7.61 -9.93 -0.39
N ILE A 73 -6.49 -9.36 -0.86
CA ILE A 73 -5.68 -9.87 -1.97
C ILE A 73 -4.24 -9.99 -1.48
N CYS A 74 -3.66 -11.17 -1.62
CA CYS A 74 -2.26 -11.41 -1.30
C CYS A 74 -1.41 -11.08 -2.52
N ASN A 75 -0.41 -10.21 -2.34
CA ASN A 75 0.50 -9.79 -3.41
C ASN A 75 -0.17 -9.17 -4.65
N GLY A 76 -1.25 -8.40 -4.43
CA GLY A 76 -2.01 -7.75 -5.51
C GLY A 76 -1.20 -6.79 -6.40
N TRP A 77 -0.04 -6.31 -5.93
CA TRP A 77 0.87 -5.49 -6.73
C TRP A 77 1.39 -6.21 -7.98
N ARG A 78 1.45 -7.54 -7.97
CA ARG A 78 1.87 -8.31 -9.15
C ARG A 78 0.84 -8.26 -10.28
N ALA A 79 -0.43 -8.07 -9.94
CA ALA A 79 -1.54 -8.06 -10.87
C ALA A 79 -1.82 -6.68 -11.50
N ASP A 80 -1.20 -5.61 -10.96
CA ASP A 80 -1.58 -4.24 -11.27
C ASP A 80 -0.41 -3.24 -11.16
N ARG A 81 -0.04 -2.61 -12.27
CA ARG A 81 1.06 -1.64 -12.31
C ARG A 81 0.81 -0.37 -11.50
N ALA A 82 -0.44 0.07 -11.34
CA ALA A 82 -0.73 1.27 -10.54
C ALA A 82 -0.56 1.01 -9.05
N ILE A 83 -0.90 -0.20 -8.58
CA ILE A 83 -0.67 -0.60 -7.21
C ILE A 83 0.83 -0.80 -6.97
N ALA A 84 1.52 -1.47 -7.90
CA ALA A 84 2.98 -1.65 -7.84
C ALA A 84 3.72 -0.30 -7.78
N GLU A 85 3.31 0.68 -8.59
CA GLU A 85 3.89 2.02 -8.62
C GLU A 85 3.90 2.68 -7.24
N ILE A 86 2.84 2.51 -6.45
CA ILE A 86 2.74 3.08 -5.10
C ILE A 86 3.54 2.28 -4.08
N ILE A 87 3.43 0.95 -4.10
CA ILE A 87 4.10 0.07 -3.14
C ILE A 87 5.63 0.10 -3.31
N MET A 88 6.11 0.32 -4.53
CA MET A 88 7.54 0.38 -4.86
C MET A 88 8.10 1.81 -4.88
N ARG A 89 7.37 2.80 -4.37
CA ARG A 89 7.88 4.16 -4.22
C ARG A 89 9.16 4.18 -3.38
N GLU A 90 10.20 4.81 -3.92
CA GLU A 90 11.51 4.88 -3.27
C GLU A 90 11.45 5.61 -1.92
N ASP A 91 10.63 6.66 -1.81
CA ASP A 91 10.48 7.42 -0.57
C ASP A 91 9.76 6.61 0.51
N PHE A 92 8.79 5.76 0.16
CA PHE A 92 8.17 4.81 1.09
C PHE A 92 9.21 3.84 1.64
N GLY A 93 10.01 3.23 0.77
CA GLY A 93 11.05 2.29 1.17
C GLY A 93 12.08 2.92 2.12
N ARG A 94 12.60 4.11 1.76
CA ARG A 94 13.54 4.85 2.63
C ARG A 94 12.91 5.20 3.98
N ALA A 95 11.66 5.65 3.99
CA ALA A 95 10.97 6.04 5.21
C ALA A 95 10.74 4.84 6.14
N VAL A 96 10.31 3.70 5.60
CA VAL A 96 10.15 2.45 6.36
C VAL A 96 11.50 1.93 6.87
N ALA A 97 12.56 1.98 6.05
CA ALA A 97 13.91 1.60 6.47
C ALA A 97 14.38 2.45 7.65
N LYS A 98 14.12 3.77 7.59
CA LYS A 98 14.45 4.72 8.66
C LYS A 98 13.70 4.41 9.96
N LEU A 99 12.39 4.13 9.91
CA LEU A 99 11.60 3.73 11.09
C LEU A 99 12.07 2.39 11.68
N GLY A 100 12.43 1.42 10.83
CA GLY A 100 12.90 0.11 11.26
C GLY A 100 14.37 0.06 11.72
N GLY A 101 15.14 1.15 11.50
CA GLY A 101 16.59 1.13 11.72
C GLY A 101 17.33 0.17 10.79
N TRP A 102 16.80 -0.04 9.57
CA TRP A 102 17.32 -0.99 8.59
C TRP A 102 18.17 -0.30 7.52
N PRO A 103 19.14 -1.01 6.90
CA PRO A 103 19.91 -0.45 5.79
C PRO A 103 19.10 -0.27 4.50
N GLY A 104 17.91 -0.89 4.41
CA GLY A 104 17.00 -0.79 3.28
C GLY A 104 15.79 -1.72 3.44
N THR A 105 14.83 -1.60 2.54
CA THR A 105 13.59 -2.39 2.53
C THR A 105 13.32 -2.96 1.15
N ARG A 106 12.66 -4.12 1.11
CA ARG A 106 12.11 -4.70 -0.12
C ARG A 106 10.74 -5.29 0.15
N VAL A 107 9.89 -5.25 -0.87
CA VAL A 107 8.64 -6.02 -0.91
C VAL A 107 8.98 -7.41 -1.44
N MET A 108 8.40 -8.46 -0.85
CA MET A 108 8.56 -9.86 -1.29
C MET A 108 7.30 -10.36 -1.96
#